data_AF-A0AAV0VX53-F1
#
_entry.id   AF-A0AAV0VX53-F1
#
_cell.length_a   1.000
_cell.length_b   1.000
_cell.length_c   1.000
_cell.angle_alpha   90.00
_cell.angle_beta   90.00
_cell.angle_gamma   90.00
#
_symmetry.space_group_name_H-M   'P 1'
#
loop_
_entity.id
_entity.type
_entity.pdbx_description
1 polymer ?
#
loop_
_entity_poly.entity_id
_entity_poly.type
_entity_poly.pdbx_seq_one_letter_code
_entity_poly.pdbx_strand_id
1 'polypeptide(L)'
;MKDMSLDLNNCVGIGTDGCSVMTSVTRGAVAEIQKNCPSAVYSPCSNHALNLSISKSSNVQLVRNTMGIIKEVLSFFNTSSKRSFVLKNCLKRLKRSITGLCETRWVERHECIFEFQMCLSEIIDSLTYISEWIDQTSSSKAKTLLHSNVLLDIDNIINRFAKSKHKIDFIL
;
A
#
# COMPACT_ATOMS: atom_id res chain seq x y z
N MET A 1 -15.00 -8.01 32.65
CA MET A 1 -14.22 -7.26 33.66
C MET A 1 -14.58 -7.69 35.07
N LYS A 2 -15.87 -7.68 35.46
CA LYS A 2 -16.32 -8.17 36.78
C LYS A 2 -15.98 -9.65 37.03
N ASP A 3 -16.20 -10.51 36.04
CA ASP A 3 -15.87 -11.94 36.13
C ASP A 3 -14.36 -12.23 36.17
N MET A 4 -13.53 -11.25 35.78
CA MET A 4 -12.07 -11.35 35.80
C MET A 4 -11.46 -10.72 37.07
N SER A 5 -12.29 -10.27 38.02
CA SER A 5 -11.85 -9.59 39.25
C SER A 5 -10.90 -8.40 39.00
N LEU A 6 -11.06 -7.70 37.88
CA LEU A 6 -10.26 -6.52 37.54
C LEU A 6 -10.82 -5.28 38.22
N ASP A 7 -9.96 -4.52 38.90
CA ASP A 7 -10.30 -3.22 39.48
C ASP A 7 -10.41 -2.16 38.38
N LEU A 8 -11.61 -1.63 38.21
CA LEU A 8 -11.95 -0.63 37.21
C LEU A 8 -11.28 0.73 37.48
N ASN A 9 -10.89 1.01 38.73
CA ASN A 9 -10.18 2.25 39.06
C ASN A 9 -8.78 2.31 38.45
N ASN A 10 -8.19 1.15 38.13
CA ASN A 10 -6.89 1.06 37.48
C ASN A 10 -6.99 1.10 35.94
N CYS A 11 -8.20 1.21 35.38
CA CYS A 11 -8.41 1.38 33.95
C CYS A 11 -8.18 2.84 33.56
N VAL A 12 -7.02 3.12 32.95
CA VAL A 12 -6.62 4.48 32.53
C VAL A 12 -6.68 4.69 31.02
N GLY A 13 -6.88 3.62 30.23
CA GLY A 13 -6.82 3.70 28.77
C GLY A 13 -7.71 2.67 28.08
N ILE A 14 -8.30 3.08 26.95
CA ILE A 14 -9.15 2.24 26.11
C ILE A 14 -8.60 2.32 24.68
N GLY A 15 -7.99 1.24 24.21
CA GLY A 15 -7.50 1.12 22.84
C GLY A 15 -8.46 0.32 21.97
N THR A 16 -9.10 0.95 20.98
CA THR A 16 -10.00 0.27 20.03
C THR A 16 -9.81 0.80 18.62
N ASP A 17 -10.36 0.09 17.63
CA ASP A 17 -10.54 0.69 16.31
C ASP A 17 -11.54 1.86 16.36
N GLY A 18 -11.54 2.66 15.28
CA GLY A 18 -12.38 3.84 15.15
C GLY A 18 -13.79 3.55 14.63
N CYS A 19 -14.21 2.29 14.55
CA CYS A 19 -15.50 1.92 13.99
C CYS A 19 -16.64 2.45 14.85
N SER A 20 -17.79 2.78 14.24
CA SER A 20 -18.94 3.38 14.94
C SER A 20 -19.46 2.51 16.09
N VAL A 21 -19.34 1.18 15.97
CA VAL A 21 -19.69 0.23 17.04
C VAL A 21 -18.81 0.42 18.28
N MET A 22 -17.57 0.88 18.11
CA MET A 22 -16.65 1.14 19.22
C MET A 22 -16.78 2.56 19.73
N THR A 23 -16.86 3.55 18.84
CA THR A 23 -16.69 4.98 19.17
C THR A 23 -17.99 5.78 19.27
N SER A 24 -19.16 5.18 18.98
CA SER A 24 -20.43 5.88 19.10
C SER A 24 -20.67 6.42 20.51
N VAL A 25 -21.06 7.68 20.61
CA VAL A 25 -21.38 8.33 21.89
C VAL A 25 -22.60 7.67 22.56
N THR A 26 -23.56 7.17 21.77
CA THR A 26 -24.82 6.64 22.29
C THR A 26 -24.78 5.15 22.60
N ARG A 27 -24.03 4.36 21.81
CA ARG A 27 -24.01 2.89 21.90
C ARG A 27 -22.62 2.28 21.70
N GLY A 28 -21.56 3.10 21.72
CA GLY A 28 -20.20 2.65 21.49
C GLY A 28 -19.64 1.93 22.70
N ALA A 29 -18.85 0.89 22.45
CA ALA A 29 -18.15 0.15 23.51
C ALA A 29 -17.27 1.06 24.38
N VAL A 30 -16.60 2.06 23.78
CA VAL A 30 -15.78 3.04 24.52
C VAL A 30 -16.65 3.85 25.48
N ALA A 31 -17.79 4.36 25.02
CA ALA A 31 -18.72 5.12 25.85
C ALA A 31 -19.29 4.27 27.01
N GLU A 32 -19.59 2.99 26.76
CA GLU A 32 -20.07 2.08 27.80
C GLU A 32 -19.01 1.77 28.87
N ILE A 33 -17.74 1.60 28.45
CA ILE A 33 -16.63 1.39 29.39
C ILE A 33 -16.39 2.67 30.21
N GLN A 34 -16.43 3.85 29.59
CA GLN A 34 -16.22 5.13 30.27
C GLN A 34 -17.28 5.46 31.32
N LYS A 35 -18.52 4.94 31.19
CA LYS A 35 -19.53 5.04 32.26
C LYS A 35 -19.07 4.42 33.59
N ASN A 36 -18.26 3.35 33.50
CA ASN A 36 -17.77 2.62 34.67
C ASN A 36 -16.30 2.99 35.02
N CYS A 37 -15.55 3.53 34.05
CA CYS A 37 -14.15 3.95 34.18
C CYS A 37 -13.97 5.39 33.65
N PRO A 38 -14.47 6.42 34.37
CA PRO A 38 -14.47 7.80 33.86
C PRO A 38 -13.07 8.37 33.64
N SER A 39 -12.06 7.86 34.34
CA SER A 39 -10.65 8.24 34.17
C SER A 39 -9.98 7.63 32.93
N ALA A 40 -10.64 6.70 32.24
CA ALA A 40 -10.05 5.98 31.13
C ALA A 40 -10.08 6.81 29.83
N VAL A 41 -8.90 7.09 29.28
CA VAL A 41 -8.74 7.89 28.05
C VAL A 41 -8.87 6.98 26.83
N TYR A 42 -9.67 7.41 25.85
CA TYR A 42 -9.77 6.72 24.57
C TYR A 42 -8.55 7.02 23.67
N SER A 43 -7.92 5.96 23.17
CA SER A 43 -6.85 6.04 22.16
C SER A 43 -7.26 5.26 20.91
N PRO A 44 -7.51 5.93 19.77
CA PRO A 44 -7.85 5.23 18.53
C PRO A 44 -6.65 4.43 17.99
N CYS A 45 -6.94 3.32 17.32
CA CYS A 45 -5.92 2.53 16.65
C CYS A 45 -5.35 3.23 15.41
N SER A 46 -4.09 3.68 15.49
CA SER A 46 -3.38 4.32 14.37
C SER A 46 -3.28 3.42 13.13
N ASN A 47 -3.10 2.10 13.32
CA ASN A 47 -3.09 1.14 12.20
C ASN A 47 -4.45 1.11 11.47
N HIS A 48 -5.55 1.24 12.20
CA HIS A 48 -6.88 1.30 11.58
C HIS A 48 -7.07 2.61 10.79
N ALA A 49 -6.67 3.75 11.37
CA ALA A 49 -6.74 5.05 10.71
C ALA A 49 -5.89 5.09 9.43
N LEU A 50 -4.69 4.51 9.47
CA LEU A 50 -3.82 4.36 8.30
C LEU A 50 -4.48 3.46 7.23
N ASN A 51 -4.99 2.29 7.62
CA ASN A 51 -5.63 1.37 6.68
C ASN A 51 -6.86 2.02 6.00
N LEU A 52 -7.66 2.79 6.75
CA LEU A 52 -8.77 3.54 6.19
C LEU A 52 -8.31 4.59 5.17
N SER A 53 -7.21 5.30 5.47
CA SER A 53 -6.62 6.30 4.57
C SER A 53 -6.07 5.68 3.29
N ILE A 54 -5.39 4.53 3.39
CA ILE A 54 -4.91 3.75 2.24
C ILE A 54 -6.08 3.23 1.41
N SER A 55 -7.13 2.70 2.06
CA SER A 55 -8.33 2.21 1.39
C SER A 55 -9.05 3.32 0.61
N LYS A 56 -9.23 4.50 1.21
CA LYS A 56 -9.77 5.67 0.52
C LYS A 56 -8.89 6.11 -0.65
N SER A 57 -7.57 6.16 -0.45
CA SER A 57 -6.62 6.52 -1.52
C SER A 57 -6.64 5.51 -2.66
N SER A 58 -6.89 4.24 -2.38
CA SER A 58 -7.04 3.18 -3.39
C SER A 58 -8.29 3.38 -4.26
N ASN A 59 -9.23 4.25 -3.87
CA ASN A 59 -10.37 4.64 -4.70
C ASN A 59 -10.09 5.85 -5.61
N VAL A 60 -8.90 6.43 -5.56
CA VAL A 60 -8.48 7.47 -6.50
C VAL A 60 -8.12 6.81 -7.83
N GLN A 61 -8.72 7.27 -8.94
CA GLN A 61 -8.52 6.67 -10.27
C GLN A 61 -7.04 6.57 -10.66
N LEU A 62 -6.26 7.62 -10.38
CA LEU A 62 -4.82 7.64 -10.63
C LEU A 62 -4.10 6.51 -9.87
N VAL A 63 -4.36 6.38 -8.58
CA VAL A 63 -3.77 5.32 -7.73
C VAL A 63 -4.16 3.93 -8.24
N ARG A 64 -5.43 3.73 -8.63
CA ARG A 64 -5.89 2.45 -9.23
C ARG A 64 -5.16 2.14 -10.52
N ASN A 65 -5.04 3.11 -11.43
CA ASN A 65 -4.37 2.94 -12.72
C ASN A 65 -2.90 2.56 -12.51
N THR A 66 -2.19 3.27 -11.65
CA THR A 66 -0.80 2.99 -11.33
C THR A 66 -0.63 1.60 -10.73
N MET A 67 -1.46 1.24 -9.75
CA MET A 67 -1.43 -0.10 -9.14
C MET A 67 -1.73 -1.21 -10.17
N GLY A 68 -2.67 -0.96 -11.08
CA GLY A 68 -3.02 -1.88 -12.16
C GLY A 68 -1.85 -2.12 -13.11
N ILE A 69 -1.15 -1.05 -13.51
CA ILE A 69 -0.01 -1.16 -14.41
C ILE A 69 1.19 -1.83 -13.71
N ILE A 70 1.47 -1.52 -12.43
CA ILE A 70 2.50 -2.24 -11.66
C ILE A 70 2.20 -3.74 -11.65
N LYS A 71 0.95 -4.14 -11.36
CA LYS A 71 0.54 -5.55 -11.45
C LYS A 71 0.77 -6.13 -12.83
N GLU A 72 0.40 -5.41 -13.87
CA GLU A 72 0.50 -5.88 -15.24
C GLU A 72 1.95 -6.10 -15.67
N VAL A 73 2.86 -5.19 -15.30
CA VAL A 73 4.29 -5.32 -15.53
C VAL A 73 4.86 -6.52 -14.77
N LEU A 74 4.56 -6.64 -13.48
CA LEU A 74 5.04 -7.77 -12.67
C LEU A 74 4.49 -9.12 -13.18
N SER A 75 3.21 -9.16 -13.56
CA SER A 75 2.59 -10.33 -14.18
C SER A 75 3.26 -10.66 -15.50
N PHE A 76 3.54 -9.67 -16.35
CA PHE A 76 4.23 -9.85 -17.62
C PHE A 76 5.58 -10.58 -17.43
N PHE A 77 6.37 -10.21 -16.43
CA PHE A 77 7.62 -10.92 -16.15
C PHE A 77 7.40 -12.30 -15.54
N ASN A 78 6.44 -12.45 -14.63
CA ASN A 78 6.22 -13.71 -13.90
C ASN A 78 5.54 -14.80 -14.73
N THR A 79 4.75 -14.45 -15.75
CA THR A 79 4.04 -15.42 -16.60
C THR A 79 4.98 -16.20 -17.54
N SER A 80 6.25 -15.80 -17.69
CA SER A 80 7.23 -16.56 -18.50
C SER A 80 8.55 -16.68 -17.78
N SER A 81 9.07 -17.91 -17.69
CA SER A 81 10.41 -18.18 -17.18
C SER A 81 11.49 -17.39 -17.94
N LYS A 82 11.36 -17.25 -19.26
CA LYS A 82 12.28 -16.48 -20.10
C LYS A 82 12.25 -14.98 -19.76
N ARG A 83 11.06 -14.39 -19.63
CA ARG A 83 10.91 -12.96 -19.24
C ARG A 83 11.39 -12.72 -17.80
N SER A 84 11.03 -13.60 -16.88
CA SER A 84 11.48 -13.56 -15.49
C SER A 84 13.01 -13.63 -15.38
N PHE A 85 13.66 -14.45 -16.21
CA PHE A 85 15.12 -14.55 -16.26
C PHE A 85 15.78 -13.23 -16.69
N VAL A 86 15.24 -12.55 -17.71
CA VAL A 86 15.74 -11.22 -18.13
C VAL A 86 15.73 -10.25 -16.97
N LEU A 87 14.57 -10.06 -16.33
CA LEU A 87 14.43 -9.14 -15.21
C LEU A 87 15.37 -9.52 -14.05
N LYS A 88 15.40 -10.80 -13.66
CA LYS A 88 16.28 -11.27 -12.57
C LYS A 88 17.74 -11.02 -12.86
N ASN A 89 18.20 -11.14 -14.10
CA ASN A 89 19.59 -10.83 -14.45
C ASN A 89 19.90 -9.34 -14.34
N CYS A 90 18.99 -8.48 -14.78
CA CYS A 90 19.11 -7.03 -14.60
C CYS A 90 19.15 -6.66 -13.12
N LEU A 91 18.26 -7.24 -12.30
CA LEU A 91 18.19 -6.97 -10.85
C LEU A 91 19.37 -7.56 -10.06
N LYS A 92 19.90 -8.73 -10.45
CA LYS A 92 21.07 -9.35 -9.82
C LYS A 92 22.30 -8.44 -9.87
N ARG A 93 22.48 -7.69 -10.96
CA ARG A 93 23.56 -6.70 -11.09
C ARG A 93 23.53 -5.65 -9.97
N LEU A 94 22.35 -5.37 -9.43
CA LEU A 94 22.12 -4.40 -8.35
C LEU A 94 21.93 -5.04 -6.98
N LYS A 95 21.97 -6.38 -6.87
CA LYS A 95 21.63 -7.14 -5.65
C LYS A 95 20.23 -6.78 -5.11
N ARG A 96 19.26 -6.60 -6.01
CA ARG A 96 17.87 -6.27 -5.67
C ARG A 96 16.91 -7.39 -6.06
N SER A 97 15.73 -7.37 -5.44
CA SER A 97 14.59 -8.21 -5.79
C SER A 97 13.32 -7.36 -5.75
N ILE A 98 12.29 -7.78 -6.49
CA ILE A 98 10.95 -7.20 -6.39
C ILE A 98 10.01 -8.28 -5.87
N THR A 99 9.38 -7.98 -4.74
CA THR A 99 8.36 -8.79 -4.10
C THR A 99 7.06 -8.66 -4.89
N GLY A 100 6.29 -9.74 -4.99
CA GLY A 100 5.00 -9.73 -5.68
C GLY A 100 3.97 -8.85 -4.96
N LEU A 101 2.98 -8.34 -5.70
CA LEU A 101 1.87 -7.60 -5.10
C LEU A 101 0.92 -8.56 -4.38
N CYS A 102 0.74 -8.37 -3.08
CA CYS A 102 -0.33 -9.00 -2.29
C CYS A 102 -1.50 -8.03 -2.10
N GLU A 103 -2.71 -8.47 -2.45
CA GLU A 103 -3.89 -7.60 -2.38
C GLU A 103 -4.36 -7.33 -0.95
N THR A 104 -4.18 -8.29 -0.06
CA THR A 104 -4.74 -8.27 1.30
C THR A 104 -3.81 -7.67 2.35
N ARG A 105 -2.51 -7.53 2.04
CA ARG A 105 -1.49 -7.01 2.96
C ARG A 105 -0.90 -5.69 2.49
N TRP A 106 -1.23 -4.61 3.18
CA TRP A 106 -0.76 -3.26 2.82
C TRP A 106 0.77 -3.11 2.92
N VAL A 107 1.41 -3.78 3.89
CA VAL A 107 2.87 -3.75 4.08
C VAL A 107 3.57 -4.30 2.84
N GLU A 108 3.16 -5.49 2.38
CA GLU A 108 3.70 -6.11 1.17
C GLU A 108 3.41 -5.27 -0.10
N ARG A 109 2.25 -4.61 -0.16
CA ARG A 109 1.93 -3.67 -1.25
C ARG A 109 2.88 -2.46 -1.23
N HIS A 110 3.16 -1.89 -0.06
CA HIS A 110 4.09 -0.76 0.08
C HIS A 110 5.52 -1.15 -0.31
N GLU A 111 6.02 -2.29 0.20
CA GLU A 111 7.35 -2.81 -0.14
C GLU A 111 7.48 -3.04 -1.64
N CYS A 112 6.49 -3.68 -2.27
CA CYS A 112 6.49 -3.91 -3.70
C CYS A 112 6.55 -2.61 -4.52
N ILE A 113 5.73 -1.59 -4.18
CA ILE A 113 5.76 -0.30 -4.88
C ILE A 113 7.13 0.36 -4.73
N PHE A 114 7.68 0.33 -3.51
CA PHE A 114 8.98 0.93 -3.23
C PHE A 114 10.10 0.25 -4.01
N GLU A 115 10.15 -1.09 -4.01
CA GLU A 115 11.11 -1.87 -4.79
C GLU A 115 10.94 -1.64 -6.30
N PHE A 116 9.69 -1.58 -6.78
CA PHE A 116 9.38 -1.29 -8.18
C PHE A 116 9.90 0.09 -8.59
N GLN A 117 9.68 1.12 -7.76
CA GLN A 117 10.20 2.46 -7.99
C GLN A 117 11.75 2.47 -7.99
N MET A 118 12.36 1.76 -7.04
CA MET A 118 13.82 1.66 -6.95
C MET A 118 14.44 0.96 -8.16
N CYS A 119 13.73 0.02 -8.77
CA CYS A 119 14.22 -0.76 -9.91
C CYS A 119 13.64 -0.31 -11.25
N LEU A 120 13.08 0.90 -11.31
CA LEU A 120 12.32 1.37 -12.48
C LEU A 120 13.18 1.39 -13.75
N SER A 121 14.42 1.84 -13.65
CA SER A 121 15.39 1.84 -14.75
C SER A 121 15.60 0.43 -15.31
N GLU A 122 15.80 -0.56 -14.45
CA GLU A 122 16.08 -1.94 -14.89
C GLU A 122 14.83 -2.61 -15.47
N ILE A 123 13.66 -2.24 -14.96
CA ILE A 123 12.38 -2.67 -15.52
C ILE A 123 12.23 -2.11 -16.93
N ILE A 124 12.51 -0.82 -17.15
CA ILE A 124 12.49 -0.18 -18.47
C ILE A 124 13.48 -0.86 -19.42
N ASP A 125 14.73 -1.06 -18.98
CA ASP A 125 15.75 -1.72 -19.80
C ASP A 125 15.31 -3.13 -20.20
N SER A 126 14.76 -3.89 -19.25
CA SER A 126 14.27 -5.24 -19.49
C SER A 126 13.10 -5.27 -20.46
N LEU A 127 12.14 -4.35 -20.32
CA LEU A 127 11.02 -4.22 -21.26
C LEU A 127 11.50 -3.79 -22.65
N THR A 128 12.48 -2.88 -22.73
CA THR A 128 13.08 -2.40 -23.98
C THR A 128 13.75 -3.54 -24.72
N TYR A 129 14.57 -4.34 -24.03
CA TYR A 129 15.17 -5.53 -24.60
C TYR A 129 14.14 -6.55 -25.10
N ILE A 130 13.07 -6.81 -24.33
CA ILE A 130 12.01 -7.73 -24.76
C ILE A 130 11.21 -7.18 -25.94
N SER A 131 11.10 -5.85 -26.08
CA SER A 131 10.39 -5.19 -27.18
C SER A 131 11.01 -5.44 -28.55
N GLU A 132 12.28 -5.86 -28.58
CA GLU A 132 13.04 -6.20 -29.79
C GLU A 132 13.01 -7.69 -30.13
N TRP A 133 12.33 -8.51 -29.32
CA TRP A 133 12.24 -9.94 -29.58
C TRP A 133 11.42 -10.26 -30.84
N ILE A 134 11.83 -11.32 -31.52
CA ILE A 134 11.12 -11.89 -32.68
C ILE A 134 9.73 -12.40 -32.26
N ASP A 135 9.56 -12.85 -31.02
CA ASP A 135 8.24 -13.25 -30.50
C ASP A 135 7.31 -12.04 -30.40
N GLN A 136 6.36 -11.97 -31.34
CA GLN A 136 5.45 -10.84 -31.47
C GLN A 136 4.58 -10.63 -30.22
N THR A 137 4.22 -11.71 -29.52
CA THR A 137 3.37 -11.64 -28.33
C THR A 137 4.06 -10.89 -27.19
N SER A 138 5.29 -11.28 -26.85
CA SER A 138 6.08 -10.61 -25.81
C SER A 138 6.52 -9.22 -26.25
N SER A 139 6.97 -9.06 -27.50
CA SER A 139 7.51 -7.77 -27.96
C SER A 139 6.43 -6.70 -28.06
N SER A 140 5.25 -7.02 -28.60
CA SER A 140 4.13 -6.08 -28.70
C SER A 140 3.65 -5.66 -27.31
N LYS A 141 3.50 -6.63 -26.39
CA LYS A 141 3.07 -6.35 -25.03
C LYS A 141 4.10 -5.51 -24.26
N ALA A 142 5.39 -5.77 -24.43
CA ALA A 142 6.44 -4.95 -23.85
C ALA A 142 6.40 -3.50 -24.35
N LYS A 143 6.17 -3.27 -25.66
CA LYS A 143 5.97 -1.92 -26.21
C LYS A 143 4.79 -1.23 -25.57
N THR A 144 3.64 -1.92 -25.45
CA THR A 144 2.46 -1.35 -24.77
C THR A 144 2.77 -0.95 -23.32
N LEU A 145 3.50 -1.78 -22.59
CA LEU A 145 3.90 -1.49 -21.20
C LEU A 145 4.90 -0.33 -21.10
N LEU A 146 5.84 -0.19 -22.04
CA LEU A 146 6.77 0.94 -22.10
C LEU A 146 6.05 2.27 -22.35
N HIS A 147 5.01 2.25 -23.19
CA HIS A 147 4.18 3.43 -23.46
C HIS A 147 3.11 3.69 -22.40
N SER A 148 2.98 2.81 -21.39
CA SER A 148 2.02 3.02 -20.31
C SER A 148 2.51 4.12 -19.36
N ASN A 149 1.63 5.07 -19.02
CA ASN A 149 1.94 6.32 -18.30
C ASN A 149 2.53 6.15 -16.88
N VAL A 150 2.80 4.93 -16.39
CA VAL A 150 3.38 4.72 -15.05
C VAL A 150 4.74 5.37 -14.87
N LEU A 151 5.56 5.43 -15.91
CA LEU A 151 6.89 6.04 -15.82
C LEU A 151 6.82 7.56 -15.62
N LEU A 152 5.76 8.21 -16.12
CA LEU A 152 5.53 9.65 -16.00
C LEU A 152 4.70 10.00 -14.74
N ASP A 153 3.93 9.05 -14.21
CA ASP A 153 2.99 9.31 -13.13
C ASP A 153 3.55 9.08 -11.72
N ILE A 154 4.63 8.31 -11.53
CA ILE A 154 5.23 8.11 -10.19
C ILE A 154 5.67 9.46 -9.61
N ASP A 155 6.31 10.32 -10.40
CA ASP A 155 6.69 11.68 -9.97
C ASP A 155 5.47 12.57 -9.70
N ASN A 156 4.41 12.47 -10.50
CA ASN A 156 3.18 13.24 -10.28
C ASN A 156 2.40 12.80 -9.04
N ILE A 157 2.41 11.50 -8.74
CA ILE A 157 1.74 10.92 -7.57
C ILE A 157 2.47 11.32 -6.29
N ILE A 158 3.80 11.16 -6.26
CA ILE A 158 4.63 11.58 -5.11
C ILE A 158 4.49 13.09 -4.87
N ASN A 159 4.52 13.91 -5.92
CA ASN A 159 4.34 15.36 -5.79
C ASN A 159 2.93 15.77 -5.35
N ARG A 160 1.88 15.02 -5.71
CA ARG A 160 0.50 15.28 -5.24
C ARG A 160 0.29 14.89 -3.78
N PHE A 161 0.88 13.79 -3.32
CA PHE A 161 0.87 13.42 -1.90
C PHE A 161 1.72 14.36 -1.03
N ALA A 162 2.84 14.87 -1.57
CA ALA A 162 3.65 15.89 -0.89
C ALA A 162 2.91 17.23 -0.75
N LYS A 163 2.16 17.67 -1.77
CA LYS A 163 1.38 18.92 -1.71
C LYS A 163 0.17 18.86 -0.77
N SER A 164 -0.30 17.68 -0.36
CA SER A 164 -1.33 17.57 0.68
C SER A 164 -0.79 17.68 2.12
N LYS A 165 0.53 17.81 2.33
CA LYS A 165 1.12 17.97 3.68
C LYS A 165 0.67 19.25 4.40
N HIS A 166 0.24 20.30 3.69
CA HIS A 166 -0.25 21.53 4.33
C HIS A 166 -1.61 21.39 5.06
N LYS A 167 -2.12 20.16 5.26
CA LYS A 167 -3.28 19.89 6.13
C LYS A 167 -3.10 18.75 7.14
N ILE A 168 -1.90 18.15 7.24
CA ILE A 168 -1.64 17.04 8.19
C ILE A 168 -0.66 17.47 9.30
N ASP A 169 -0.28 18.75 9.36
CA ASP A 169 0.36 19.32 10.55
C ASP A 169 -0.72 19.75 11.55
N PHE A 170 -1.46 18.79 12.11
CA PHE A 170 -2.13 18.88 13.42
C PHE A 170 -2.65 17.49 13.75
N ILE A 171 -2.23 16.94 14.89
CA ILE A 171 -2.55 15.61 15.45
C ILE A 171 -1.59 14.48 15.03
N LEU A 172 -0.31 14.66 15.37
CA LEU A 172 0.43 13.71 16.22
C LEU A 172 0.68 14.42 17.56
#